data_AF-E6TVE8-F1
#
_entry.id   AF-E6TVE8-F1
#
_cell.length_a   1.000
_cell.length_b   1.000
_cell.length_c   1.000
_cell.angle_alpha   90.00
_cell.angle_beta   90.00
_cell.angle_gamma   90.00
#
_symmetry.space_group_name_H-M   'P 1'
#
loop_
_entity.id
_entity.type
_entity.pdbx_description
1 polymer ?
#
loop_
_entity_poly.entity_id
_entity_poly.type
_entity_poly.pdbx_seq_one_letter_code
_entity_poly.pdbx_strand_id
1 'polypeptide(L)'
;MIGLIIGLMIAIPIIWSYKLLKEPDFQLNIDELSIEDIDEMNGYEFENILKPLFETQGYKANITKGSGDYGADLVLSKNGERTVVQAKCYKSNIGVTAVQQIVAAIKYYNADDAIVVSNQFFTKQAKRLASINNVKLIDRVEIQELILKYNREVKRRSSI
;
A
#
# COMPACT_ATOMS: atom_id res chain seq x y z
N MET A 1 -30.89 -11.88 -38.46
CA MET A 1 -30.48 -10.50 -38.16
C MET A 1 -30.77 -10.06 -36.71
N ILE A 2 -31.88 -10.47 -36.08
CA ILE A 2 -32.30 -9.98 -34.75
C ILE A 2 -31.37 -10.46 -33.61
N GLY A 3 -30.87 -11.70 -33.65
CA GLY A 3 -29.99 -12.25 -32.59
C GLY A 3 -28.62 -11.56 -32.48
N LEU A 4 -28.14 -10.91 -33.55
CA LEU A 4 -26.85 -10.22 -33.56
C LEU A 4 -26.91 -8.87 -32.82
N ILE A 5 -28.08 -8.23 -32.83
CA ILE A 5 -28.32 -6.93 -32.17
C ILE A 5 -28.41 -7.12 -30.65
N ILE A 6 -29.05 -8.20 -30.19
CA ILE A 6 -29.20 -8.52 -28.75
C ILE A 6 -27.83 -8.84 -28.12
N GLY A 7 -26.98 -9.59 -28.82
CA GLY A 7 -25.62 -9.90 -28.36
C GLY A 7 -24.75 -8.65 -28.17
N LEU A 8 -24.88 -7.66 -29.05
CA LEU A 8 -24.17 -6.38 -28.94
C LEU A 8 -24.69 -5.52 -27.77
N MET A 9 -26.00 -5.50 -27.54
CA MET A 9 -26.60 -4.73 -26.44
C MET A 9 -26.21 -5.22 -25.04
N ILE A 10 -25.84 -6.50 -24.89
CA ILE A 10 -25.38 -7.06 -23.62
C ILE A 10 -23.85 -6.96 -23.51
N ALA A 11 -23.12 -7.16 -24.60
CA ALA A 11 -21.66 -7.08 -24.62
C ALA A 11 -21.14 -5.66 -24.36
N ILE A 12 -21.77 -4.61 -24.91
CA ILE A 12 -21.34 -3.22 -24.73
C ILE A 12 -21.37 -2.77 -23.26
N PRO A 13 -22.47 -2.95 -22.49
CA PRO A 13 -22.50 -2.61 -21.07
C PRO A 13 -21.59 -3.52 -20.23
N ILE A 14 -21.36 -4.77 -20.62
CA ILE A 14 -20.38 -5.65 -19.96
C ILE A 14 -18.95 -5.13 -20.18
N ILE A 15 -18.58 -4.78 -21.41
CA ILE A 15 -17.26 -4.21 -21.72
C ILE A 15 -17.09 -2.83 -21.05
N TRP A 16 -18.13 -2.00 -21.04
CA TRP A 16 -18.11 -0.71 -20.34
C TRP A 16 -18.01 -0.88 -18.83
N SER A 17 -18.72 -1.83 -18.23
CA SER A 17 -18.60 -2.13 -16.79
C SER A 17 -17.24 -2.69 -16.44
N TYR A 18 -16.63 -3.55 -17.26
CA TYR A 18 -15.23 -3.98 -17.09
C TYR A 18 -14.24 -2.81 -17.20
N LYS A 19 -14.49 -1.84 -18.10
CA LYS A 19 -13.66 -0.65 -18.25
C LYS A 19 -13.85 0.35 -17.10
N LEU A 20 -15.04 0.39 -16.49
CA LEU A 20 -15.40 1.23 -15.34
C LEU A 20 -14.88 0.66 -14.00
N LEU A 21 -14.72 -0.66 -13.91
CA LEU A 21 -14.11 -1.37 -12.78
C LEU A 21 -12.58 -1.41 -12.83
N LYS A 22 -11.97 -0.92 -13.93
CA LYS A 22 -10.54 -0.78 -14.00
C LYS A 22 -10.17 0.44 -13.15
N GLU A 23 -9.67 0.18 -11.94
CA GLU A 23 -9.03 1.18 -11.08
C GLU A 23 -8.14 2.08 -11.94
N PRO A 24 -8.16 3.42 -11.75
CA PRO A 24 -7.31 4.31 -12.52
C PRO A 24 -5.86 3.83 -12.38
N ASP A 25 -5.17 3.67 -13.51
CA ASP A 25 -3.72 3.43 -13.51
C ASP A 25 -3.10 4.61 -12.76
N PHE A 26 -2.70 4.40 -11.50
CA PHE A 26 -2.04 5.43 -10.71
C PHE A 26 -0.64 5.63 -11.29
N GLN A 27 -0.55 6.56 -12.25
CA GLN A 27 0.70 6.97 -12.87
C GLN A 27 1.32 8.08 -12.03
N LEU A 28 2.13 7.69 -11.05
CA LEU A 28 3.01 8.60 -10.32
C LEU A 28 3.99 9.25 -11.31
N ASN A 29 3.71 10.48 -11.69
CA ASN A 29 4.61 11.32 -12.47
C ASN A 29 5.26 12.34 -11.52
N ILE A 30 6.09 11.82 -10.61
CA ILE A 30 6.75 12.60 -9.57
C ILE A 30 8.25 12.34 -9.70
N ASP A 31 8.98 13.33 -10.24
CA ASP A 31 10.46 13.28 -10.33
C ASP A 31 11.12 13.25 -8.94
N GLU A 32 10.42 13.79 -7.93
CA GLU A 32 10.87 13.84 -6.54
C GLU A 32 9.67 13.84 -5.58
N LEU A 33 9.46 12.73 -4.88
CA LEU A 33 8.37 12.58 -3.91
C LEU A 33 8.76 13.25 -2.60
N SER A 34 7.84 13.99 -1.98
CA SER A 34 8.01 14.58 -0.65
C SER A 34 7.03 13.98 0.36
N ILE A 35 7.24 14.26 1.65
CA ILE A 35 6.28 13.86 2.69
C ILE A 35 5.01 14.71 2.64
N GLU A 36 5.13 15.96 2.18
CA GLU A 36 4.01 16.86 1.97
C GLU A 36 3.08 16.34 0.87
N ASP A 37 3.61 15.73 -0.19
CA ASP A 37 2.79 15.06 -1.20
C ASP A 37 1.99 13.91 -0.60
N ILE A 38 2.63 13.09 0.25
CA ILE A 38 1.94 12.00 0.97
C ILE A 38 0.86 12.54 1.90
N ASP A 39 1.08 13.68 2.56
CA ASP A 39 0.09 14.25 3.46
C ASP A 39 -1.21 14.65 2.74
N GLU A 40 -1.16 14.89 1.43
CA GLU A 40 -2.31 15.21 0.59
C GLU A 40 -2.92 13.99 -0.13
N MET A 41 -2.28 12.82 -0.03
CA MET A 41 -2.78 11.57 -0.61
C MET A 41 -3.96 11.00 0.19
N ASN A 42 -4.91 10.40 -0.52
CA ASN A 42 -5.88 9.51 0.09
C ASN A 42 -5.27 8.11 0.38
N GLY A 43 -6.02 7.25 1.07
CA GLY A 43 -5.55 5.91 1.45
C GLY A 43 -5.12 5.05 0.26
N TYR A 44 -5.90 5.05 -0.82
CA TYR A 44 -5.61 4.27 -2.02
C TYR A 44 -4.32 4.76 -2.71
N GLU A 45 -4.15 6.07 -2.86
CA GLU A 45 -2.92 6.65 -3.42
C GLU A 45 -1.70 6.29 -2.54
N PHE A 46 -1.87 6.33 -1.22
CA PHE A 46 -0.83 5.98 -0.27
C PHE A 46 -0.41 4.51 -0.37
N GLU A 47 -1.36 3.58 -0.48
CA GLU A 47 -1.07 2.17 -0.72
C GLU A 47 -0.30 1.95 -2.02
N ASN A 48 -0.69 2.66 -3.08
CA ASN A 48 -0.05 2.57 -4.38
C ASN A 48 1.38 3.11 -4.37
N ILE A 49 1.70 4.18 -3.62
CA ILE A 49 3.08 4.67 -3.51
C ILE A 49 3.95 3.78 -2.60
N LEU A 50 3.38 3.09 -1.61
CA LEU A 50 4.16 2.18 -0.77
C LEU A 50 4.76 1.02 -1.56
N LYS A 51 4.07 0.55 -2.61
CA LYS A 51 4.58 -0.52 -3.48
C LYS A 51 5.97 -0.20 -4.07
N PRO A 52 6.17 0.85 -4.88
CA PRO A 52 7.49 1.19 -5.42
C PRO A 52 8.48 1.58 -4.32
N LEU A 53 8.05 2.20 -3.21
CA LEU A 53 8.92 2.47 -2.06
C LEU A 53 9.54 1.17 -1.51
N PHE A 54 8.74 0.14 -1.26
CA PHE A 54 9.27 -1.16 -0.81
C PHE A 54 10.07 -1.88 -1.90
N GLU A 55 9.69 -1.77 -3.18
CA GLU A 55 10.46 -2.37 -4.27
C GLU A 55 11.88 -1.80 -4.37
N THR A 56 12.07 -0.48 -4.11
CA THR A 56 13.43 0.09 -4.03
C THR A 56 14.26 -0.44 -2.86
N GLN A 57 13.62 -0.98 -1.82
CA GLN A 57 14.30 -1.67 -0.73
C GLN A 57 14.56 -3.16 -1.04
N GLY A 58 14.27 -3.61 -2.27
CA GLY A 58 14.49 -4.97 -2.74
C GLY A 58 13.40 -5.97 -2.34
N TYR A 59 12.22 -5.51 -1.98
CA TYR A 59 11.05 -6.38 -1.81
C TYR A 59 10.36 -6.61 -3.16
N LYS A 60 9.65 -7.73 -3.31
CA LYS A 60 8.54 -7.83 -4.27
C LYS A 60 7.27 -7.45 -3.51
N ALA A 61 6.53 -6.47 -3.99
CA ALA A 61 5.36 -5.93 -3.32
C ALA A 61 4.08 -6.13 -4.13
N ASN A 62 3.02 -6.62 -3.49
CA ASN A 62 1.70 -6.76 -4.10
C ASN A 62 0.66 -6.06 -3.23
N ILE A 63 -0.15 -5.20 -3.84
CA ILE A 63 -1.30 -4.56 -3.19
C ILE A 63 -2.42 -5.61 -3.08
N THR A 64 -3.09 -5.66 -1.93
CA THR A 64 -4.21 -6.58 -1.70
C THR A 64 -5.48 -6.03 -2.36
N LYS A 65 -6.55 -6.84 -2.41
CA LYS A 65 -7.84 -6.35 -2.92
C LYS A 65 -8.46 -5.50 -1.81
N GLY A 66 -8.81 -4.24 -2.09
CA GLY A 66 -9.33 -3.30 -1.09
C GLY A 66 -10.63 -3.69 -0.37
N SER A 67 -11.30 -4.79 -0.77
CA SER A 67 -12.43 -5.36 -0.03
C SER A 67 -12.08 -6.77 0.44
N GLY A 68 -12.27 -7.03 1.74
CA GLY A 68 -11.96 -8.32 2.36
C GLY A 68 -10.46 -8.59 2.42
N ASP A 69 -9.68 -7.57 2.71
CA ASP A 69 -8.22 -7.59 2.82
C ASP A 69 -7.73 -8.16 4.18
N TYR A 70 -8.65 -8.37 5.12
CA TYR A 70 -8.39 -8.88 6.47
C TYR A 70 -7.33 -8.06 7.25
N GLY A 71 -7.19 -6.76 6.92
CA GLY A 71 -6.30 -5.83 7.62
C GLY A 71 -4.86 -5.76 7.10
N ALA A 72 -4.62 -6.10 5.84
CA ALA A 72 -3.34 -5.84 5.18
C ALA A 72 -3.58 -5.27 3.79
N ASP A 73 -2.97 -4.12 3.51
CA ASP A 73 -3.09 -3.40 2.24
C ASP A 73 -1.99 -3.84 1.25
N LEU A 74 -0.85 -4.35 1.74
CA LEU A 74 0.19 -4.96 0.90
C LEU A 74 0.71 -6.28 1.50
N VAL A 75 1.16 -7.16 0.60
CA VAL A 75 1.96 -8.34 0.92
C VAL A 75 3.31 -8.22 0.22
N LEU A 76 4.37 -8.18 1.03
CA LEU A 76 5.76 -8.15 0.57
C LEU A 76 6.37 -9.54 0.61
N SER A 77 7.37 -9.76 -0.23
CA SER A 77 8.24 -10.92 -0.13
C SER A 77 9.70 -10.55 -0.40
N LYS A 78 10.61 -11.07 0.42
CA LYS A 78 12.06 -10.88 0.28
C LYS A 78 12.78 -12.03 0.97
N ASN A 79 13.80 -12.60 0.31
CA ASN A 79 14.63 -13.68 0.87
C ASN A 79 13.85 -14.91 1.40
N GLY A 80 12.67 -15.19 0.85
CA GLY A 80 11.82 -16.30 1.30
C GLY A 80 10.87 -15.94 2.46
N GLU A 81 11.00 -14.75 3.05
CA GLU A 81 10.11 -14.23 4.08
C GLU A 81 8.95 -13.47 3.46
N ARG A 82 7.77 -13.60 4.07
CA ARG A 82 6.54 -12.89 3.72
C ARG A 82 6.20 -11.88 4.80
N THR A 83 5.93 -10.65 4.39
CA THR A 83 5.58 -9.57 5.31
C THR A 83 4.23 -8.97 4.92
N VAL A 84 3.30 -8.84 5.86
CA VAL A 84 2.06 -8.09 5.67
C VAL A 84 2.24 -6.63 6.07
N VAL A 85 1.60 -5.72 5.35
CA VAL A 85 1.68 -4.29 5.59
C VAL A 85 0.29 -3.69 5.71
N GLN A 86 0.04 -2.92 6.77
CA GLN A 86 -1.09 -2.00 6.85
C GLN A 86 -0.60 -0.57 6.67
N ALA A 87 -1.18 0.14 5.72
CA ALA A 87 -1.01 1.55 5.45
C ALA A 87 -2.08 2.37 6.20
N LYS A 88 -1.66 3.48 6.82
CA LYS A 88 -2.56 4.49 7.41
C LYS A 88 -2.10 5.90 7.02
N CYS A 89 -2.79 6.51 6.07
CA CYS A 89 -2.60 7.92 5.70
C CYS A 89 -3.66 8.79 6.38
N TYR A 90 -3.32 9.44 7.50
CA TYR A 90 -4.26 10.26 8.29
C TYR A 90 -3.67 11.63 8.63
N LYS A 91 -4.50 12.52 9.19
CA LYS A 91 -4.07 13.84 9.73
C LYS A 91 -3.74 13.80 11.22
N SER A 92 -3.84 12.64 11.88
CA SER A 92 -3.62 12.48 13.33
C SER A 92 -2.85 11.21 13.65
N ASN A 93 -2.31 11.16 14.88
CA ASN A 93 -1.49 10.04 15.34
C ASN A 93 -2.24 8.70 15.36
N ILE A 94 -1.51 7.63 15.05
CA ILE A 94 -2.06 6.29 14.89
C ILE A 94 -2.22 5.57 16.23
N GLY A 95 -3.43 5.11 16.48
CA GLY A 95 -3.82 4.35 17.68
C GLY A 95 -3.55 2.84 17.57
N VAL A 96 -3.94 2.11 18.61
CA VAL A 96 -3.72 0.65 18.73
C VAL A 96 -4.45 -0.17 17.67
N THR A 97 -5.54 0.34 17.10
CA THR A 97 -6.38 -0.38 16.14
C THR A 97 -5.61 -0.85 14.92
N ALA A 98 -4.68 -0.04 14.39
CA ALA A 98 -3.88 -0.43 13.23
C ALA A 98 -2.97 -1.63 13.54
N VAL A 99 -2.44 -1.70 14.77
CA VAL A 99 -1.64 -2.84 15.23
C VAL A 99 -2.51 -4.08 15.42
N GLN A 100 -3.70 -3.92 15.98
CA GLN A 100 -4.64 -5.04 16.16
C GLN A 100 -5.07 -5.65 14.81
N GLN A 101 -5.33 -4.80 13.81
CA GLN A 101 -5.70 -5.23 12.46
C GLN A 101 -4.58 -6.06 11.82
N ILE A 102 -3.36 -5.54 11.78
CA ILE A 102 -2.26 -6.23 11.09
C ILE A 102 -1.86 -7.54 11.79
N VAL A 103 -1.99 -7.63 13.12
CA VAL A 103 -1.73 -8.87 13.87
C VAL A 103 -2.68 -9.99 13.44
N ALA A 104 -3.95 -9.68 13.16
CA ALA A 104 -4.89 -10.66 12.62
C ALA A 104 -4.49 -11.10 11.19
N ALA A 105 -3.98 -10.17 10.38
CA ALA A 105 -3.56 -10.43 9.01
C ALA A 105 -2.38 -11.40 8.91
N ILE A 106 -1.45 -11.40 9.88
CA ILE A 106 -0.27 -12.30 9.88
C ILE A 106 -0.68 -13.75 9.62
N LYS A 107 -1.64 -14.26 10.40
CA LYS A 107 -2.10 -15.64 10.29
C LYS A 107 -2.89 -15.88 9.01
N TYR A 108 -3.73 -14.92 8.60
CA TYR A 108 -4.53 -15.04 7.39
C TYR A 108 -3.66 -15.18 6.14
N TYR A 109 -2.60 -14.37 6.03
CA TYR A 109 -1.69 -14.39 4.89
C TYR A 109 -0.52 -15.37 5.02
N ASN A 110 -0.44 -16.12 6.13
CA ASN A 110 0.72 -16.96 6.48
C ASN A 110 2.04 -16.18 6.32
N ALA A 111 2.08 -15.00 6.93
CA ALA A 111 3.21 -14.10 6.92
C ALA A 111 4.13 -14.36 8.13
N ASP A 112 5.41 -14.08 7.95
CA ASP A 112 6.45 -14.20 8.97
C ASP A 112 6.56 -12.89 9.77
N ASP A 113 6.34 -11.75 9.09
CA ASP A 113 6.47 -10.42 9.66
C ASP A 113 5.25 -9.54 9.39
N ALA A 114 5.13 -8.46 10.17
CA ALA A 114 4.11 -7.44 9.99
C ALA A 114 4.70 -6.02 10.11
N ILE A 115 4.18 -5.12 9.28
CA ILE A 115 4.52 -3.70 9.29
C ILE A 115 3.23 -2.87 9.35
N VAL A 116 3.21 -1.81 10.17
CA VAL A 116 2.26 -0.70 10.01
C VAL A 116 3.02 0.53 9.54
N VAL A 117 2.57 1.13 8.45
CA VAL A 117 3.18 2.32 7.85
C VAL A 117 2.22 3.50 7.94
N SER A 118 2.74 4.68 8.30
CA SER A 118 1.94 5.90 8.35
C SER A 118 2.76 7.15 8.03
N ASN A 119 2.08 8.16 7.48
CA ASN A 119 2.59 9.53 7.36
C ASN A 119 2.62 10.30 8.70
N GLN A 120 2.02 9.72 9.75
CA GLN A 120 1.92 10.28 11.10
C GLN A 120 2.69 9.44 12.12
N PHE A 121 2.70 9.92 13.36
CA PHE A 121 3.34 9.21 14.47
C PHE A 121 2.39 8.22 15.16
N PHE A 122 2.96 7.18 15.76
CA PHE A 122 2.21 6.23 16.58
C PHE A 122 2.10 6.70 18.04
N THR A 123 0.93 6.50 18.63
CA THR A 123 0.72 6.69 20.08
C THR A 123 1.61 5.77 20.91
N LYS A 124 1.88 6.14 22.17
CA LYS A 124 2.67 5.30 23.10
C LYS A 124 2.08 3.90 23.26
N GLN A 125 0.75 3.81 23.30
CA GLN A 125 0.01 2.57 23.41
C GLN A 125 0.18 1.70 22.16
N ALA A 126 0.10 2.30 20.96
CA ALA A 126 0.37 1.60 19.70
C ALA A 126 1.81 1.08 19.64
N LYS A 127 2.81 1.90 20.00
CA LYS A 127 4.22 1.48 20.07
C LYS A 127 4.42 0.30 21.03
N ARG A 128 3.81 0.34 22.21
CA ARG A 128 3.87 -0.76 23.19
C ARG A 128 3.24 -2.04 22.64
N LEU A 129 2.05 -1.95 22.05
CA LEU A 129 1.35 -3.11 21.51
C LEU A 129 2.12 -3.73 20.32
N ALA A 130 2.68 -2.88 19.45
CA ALA A 130 3.47 -3.32 18.32
C ALA A 130 4.73 -4.09 18.77
N SER A 131 5.44 -3.57 19.77
CA SER A 131 6.59 -4.24 20.37
C SER A 131 6.24 -5.61 20.94
N ILE A 132 5.10 -5.77 21.61
CA ILE A 132 4.67 -7.06 22.18
C ILE A 132 4.35 -8.08 21.08
N ASN A 133 3.82 -7.62 19.94
CA ASN A 133 3.42 -8.49 18.82
C ASN A 133 4.48 -8.59 17.72
N ASN A 134 5.70 -8.08 17.94
CA ASN A 134 6.77 -8.00 16.94
C ASN A 134 6.33 -7.34 15.62
N VAL A 135 5.45 -6.34 15.70
CA VAL A 135 5.02 -5.53 14.55
C VAL A 135 5.98 -4.38 14.39
N LYS A 136 6.58 -4.25 13.21
CA LYS A 136 7.40 -3.09 12.86
C LYS A 136 6.51 -1.89 12.59
N LEU A 137 6.91 -0.73 13.10
CA LEU A 137 6.27 0.54 12.82
C LEU A 137 7.18 1.34 11.87
N ILE A 138 6.58 1.97 10.88
CA ILE A 138 7.22 2.95 10.00
C ILE A 138 6.37 4.21 10.10
N ASP A 139 6.84 5.14 10.90
CA ASP A 139 6.23 6.43 11.16
C ASP A 139 6.73 7.51 10.19
N ARG A 140 6.31 8.74 10.42
CA ARG A 140 6.64 9.90 9.58
C ARG A 140 8.13 10.05 9.28
N VAL A 141 9.00 9.82 10.27
CA VAL A 141 10.45 9.98 10.07
C VAL A 141 10.98 8.85 9.20
N GLU A 142 10.56 7.63 9.49
CA GLU A 142 11.04 6.43 8.81
C GLU A 142 10.53 6.36 7.37
N ILE A 143 9.31 6.82 7.07
CA ILE A 143 8.81 6.90 5.70
C ILE A 143 9.52 8.00 4.89
N GLN A 144 9.88 9.14 5.51
CA GLN A 144 10.71 10.16 4.85
C GLN A 144 12.05 9.57 4.40
N GLU A 145 12.68 8.72 5.20
CA GLU A 145 13.91 8.04 4.80
C GLU A 145 13.70 7.09 3.61
N LEU A 146 12.55 6.40 3.54
CA LEU A 146 12.19 5.56 2.41
C LEU A 146 12.01 6.40 1.13
N ILE A 147 11.34 7.54 1.23
CA ILE A 147 11.15 8.50 0.14
C ILE A 147 12.50 8.99 -0.38
N LEU A 148 13.42 9.38 0.51
CA LEU A 148 14.76 9.84 0.12
C LEU A 148 15.57 8.75 -0.60
N LYS A 149 15.44 7.49 -0.17
CA LYS A 149 16.08 6.35 -0.87
C LYS A 149 15.46 6.15 -2.25
N TYR A 150 14.14 6.23 -2.35
CA TYR A 150 13.41 6.14 -3.61
C TYR A 150 13.83 7.23 -4.59
N ASN A 151 13.81 8.51 -4.18
CA ASN A 151 14.19 9.63 -5.03
C ASN A 151 15.63 9.51 -5.55
N ARG A 152 16.57 9.03 -4.72
CA ARG A 152 17.95 8.76 -5.16
C ARG A 152 18.02 7.68 -6.22
N GLU A 153 17.27 6.59 -6.06
CA GLU A 153 17.25 5.50 -7.03
C GLU A 153 16.58 5.90 -8.34
N VAL A 154 15.50 6.70 -8.30
CA VAL A 154 14.87 7.28 -9.49
C VAL A 154 15.84 8.18 -10.23
N LYS A 155 16.47 9.15 -9.54
CA LYS A 155 17.48 10.05 -10.14
C LYS A 155 18.63 9.27 -10.80
N ARG A 156 19.08 8.17 -10.17
CA ARG A 156 20.13 7.29 -10.72
C ARG A 156 19.70 6.62 -12.02
N ARG A 157 18.44 6.18 -12.13
CA ARG A 157 17.90 5.52 -13.34
C ARG A 157 17.66 6.48 -14.49
N SER A 158 17.23 7.71 -14.20
CA SER A 158 17.00 8.74 -15.22
C SER A 158 18.30 9.36 -15.77
N SER A 159 19.45 9.10 -15.14
CA SER A 159 20.77 9.61 -15.56
C SER A 159 21.56 8.62 -16.44
N ILE A 160 20.96 7.49 -16.83
CA ILE A 160 21.54 6.43 -17.67
C ILE A 160 20.80 6.42 -19.00
#